data_AF-A0A401FZU7-F1
#
_entry.id   AF-A0A401FZU7-F1
#
_cell.length_a   1.000
_cell.length_b   1.000
_cell.length_c   1.000
_cell.angle_alpha   90.00
_cell.angle_beta   90.00
_cell.angle_gamma   90.00
#
_symmetry.space_group_name_H-M   'P 1'
#
loop_
_entity.id
_entity.type
_entity.pdbx_description
1 polymer ?
#
loop_
_entity_poly.entity_id
_entity_poly.type
_entity_poly.pdbx_seq_one_letter_code
_entity_poly.pdbx_strand_id
1 'polypeptide(L)'
;MELSRHFKSRWQERMGCPPPTPKELEAIILDSVVIQWSRMLYRRHRRDFHRFRMLAIYWHPGLGCIIKVDNEKNMAVTCLSWRNQRSLSRDMCKIRR
;
A
#
# COMPACT_ATOMS: atom_id res chain seq x y z
N MET A 1 0.41 -11.29 11.08
CA MET A 1 0.59 -9.94 10.49
C MET A 1 -0.20 -8.93 11.31
N GLU A 2 0.38 -7.79 11.69
CA GLU A 2 -0.33 -6.76 12.46
C GLU A 2 -0.95 -5.67 11.57
N LEU A 3 -2.02 -5.02 12.06
CA LEU A 3 -2.66 -3.90 11.38
C LEU A 3 -2.29 -2.58 12.07
N SER A 4 -1.61 -1.69 11.35
CA SER A 4 -1.32 -0.35 11.86
C SER A 4 -2.61 0.45 12.13
N ARG A 5 -2.54 1.43 13.04
CA ARG A 5 -3.66 2.37 13.30
C ARG A 5 -4.12 3.06 12.02
N HIS A 6 -3.17 3.44 11.17
CA HIS A 6 -3.46 4.07 9.89
C HIS A 6 -4.21 3.13 8.94
N PHE A 7 -3.80 1.87 8.85
CA PHE A 7 -4.49 0.86 8.05
C PHE A 7 -5.95 0.68 8.48
N LYS A 8 -6.19 0.48 9.79
CA LYS A 8 -7.55 0.30 10.33
C LYS A 8 -8.48 1.46 9.97
N SER A 9 -8.00 2.70 10.17
CA SER A 9 -8.76 3.91 9.83
C SER A 9 -9.06 4.00 8.34
N ARG A 10 -8.06 3.78 7.48
CA ARG A 10 -8.24 3.85 6.03
C ARG A 10 -9.10 2.73 5.49
N TRP A 11 -9.06 1.54 6.09
CA TRP A 11 -9.91 0.44 5.69
C TRP A 11 -11.38 0.78 5.90
N GLN A 12 -11.75 1.22 7.10
CA GLN A 12 -13.12 1.63 7.39
C GLN A 12 -13.61 2.73 6.45
N GLU A 13 -12.78 3.76 6.22
CA GLU A 13 -13.10 4.87 5.32
C GLU A 13 -13.29 4.44 3.85
N ARG A 14 -12.44 3.52 3.37
CA ARG A 14 -12.33 3.18 1.94
C ARG A 14 -13.19 1.99 1.53
N MET A 15 -13.33 1.03 2.43
CA MET A 15 -14.08 -0.22 2.21
C MET A 15 -15.49 -0.15 2.80
N GLY A 16 -15.76 0.77 3.74
CA GLY A 16 -17.08 0.95 4.35
C GLY A 16 -17.48 -0.16 5.32
N CYS A 17 -16.56 -1.04 5.69
CA CYS A 17 -16.76 -2.15 6.62
C CYS A 17 -15.65 -2.20 7.67
N PRO A 18 -15.85 -2.92 8.79
CA PRO A 18 -14.81 -3.12 9.79
C PRO A 18 -13.50 -3.68 9.17
N PRO A 19 -12.32 -3.29 9.68
CA PRO A 19 -11.06 -3.89 9.27
C PRO A 19 -11.05 -5.40 9.51
N PRO A 20 -10.45 -6.20 8.60
CA PRO A 20 -10.30 -7.63 8.79
C PRO A 20 -9.44 -7.90 10.03
N THR A 21 -9.66 -9.06 10.63
CA THR A 21 -8.72 -9.64 11.60
C THR A 21 -7.37 -9.90 10.93
N PRO A 22 -6.28 -10.03 11.72
CA PRO A 22 -4.97 -10.45 11.20
C PRO A 22 -5.00 -11.67 10.27
N LYS A 23 -5.77 -12.71 10.64
CA LYS A 23 -5.87 -13.97 9.89
C LYS A 23 -6.63 -13.78 8.57
N GLU A 24 -7.72 -13.03 8.59
CA GLU A 24 -8.46 -12.70 7.37
C GLU A 24 -7.62 -11.84 6.43
N LEU A 25 -6.84 -10.90 6.97
CA LEU A 25 -5.95 -10.08 6.14
C LEU A 25 -4.84 -10.91 5.48
N GLU A 26 -4.28 -11.89 6.19
CA GLU A 26 -3.33 -12.84 5.61
C GLU A 26 -3.97 -13.65 4.47
N ALA A 27 -5.19 -14.16 4.65
CA ALA A 27 -5.93 -14.84 3.59
C ALA A 27 -6.16 -13.92 2.37
N ILE A 28 -6.60 -12.67 2.60
CA ILE A 28 -6.76 -11.67 1.54
C ILE A 28 -5.44 -11.44 0.79
N ILE A 29 -4.31 -11.35 1.50
CA ILE A 29 -3.00 -11.14 0.87
C ILE A 29 -2.55 -12.37 0.06
N LEU A 30 -2.83 -13.59 0.54
CA LEU A 30 -2.56 -14.83 -0.17
C LEU A 30 -3.37 -14.94 -1.47
N ASP A 31 -4.63 -14.48 -1.45
CA ASP A 31 -5.51 -14.47 -2.63
C ASP A 31 -5.27 -13.24 -3.54
N SER A 32 -4.35 -12.35 -3.18
CA SER A 32 -4.04 -11.14 -3.94
C SER A 32 -2.96 -11.34 -4.99
N VAL A 33 -2.99 -10.52 -6.05
CA VAL A 33 -1.92 -10.39 -7.02
C VAL A 33 -0.82 -9.49 -6.45
N VAL A 34 0.42 -9.96 -6.45
CA VAL A 34 1.57 -9.13 -6.05
C VAL A 34 1.90 -8.15 -7.17
N ILE A 35 1.76 -6.85 -6.89
CA ILE A 35 2.17 -5.77 -7.82
C ILE A 35 3.66 -5.47 -7.63
N GLN A 36 4.11 -5.42 -6.38
CA GLN A 36 5.46 -5.00 -6.03
C GLN A 36 5.93 -5.69 -4.76
N TRP A 37 7.12 -6.27 -4.79
CA TRP A 37 7.77 -6.83 -3.60
C TRP A 37 8.43 -5.73 -2.76
N SER A 38 8.53 -5.96 -1.45
CA SER A 38 9.29 -5.08 -0.55
C SER A 38 10.78 -5.07 -0.94
N ARG A 39 11.40 -3.89 -0.97
CA ARG A 39 12.82 -3.72 -1.32
C ARG A 39 13.46 -2.58 -0.54
N MET A 40 14.72 -2.75 -0.15
CA MET A 40 15.54 -1.64 0.31
C MET A 40 16.11 -0.91 -0.91
N LEU A 41 15.79 0.37 -1.04
CA LEU A 41 16.23 1.21 -2.16
C LEU A 41 17.04 2.40 -1.66
N TYR A 42 17.75 3.04 -2.59
CA TYR A 42 18.49 4.25 -2.34
C TYR A 42 17.95 5.35 -3.23
N ARG A 43 17.60 6.49 -2.63
CA ARG A 43 17.24 7.70 -3.37
C ARG A 43 18.39 8.68 -3.26
N ARG A 44 18.88 9.14 -4.41
CA ARG A 44 19.85 10.23 -4.45
C ARG A 44 19.20 11.52 -3.97
N HIS A 45 19.87 12.21 -3.07
CA HIS A 45 19.50 13.55 -2.60
C HIS A 45 20.76 14.41 -2.61
N ARG A 46 20.85 15.35 -3.56
CA ARG A 46 22.07 16.13 -3.84
C ARG A 46 23.27 15.23 -4.13
N ARG A 47 24.27 15.21 -3.23
CA ARG A 47 25.50 14.42 -3.35
C ARG A 47 25.43 13.08 -2.59
N ASP A 48 24.38 12.87 -1.80
CA ASP A 48 24.26 11.71 -0.91
C ASP A 48 23.17 10.74 -1.38
N PHE A 49 23.21 9.50 -0.86
CA PHE A 49 22.19 8.49 -1.06
C PHE A 49 21.49 8.19 0.26
N HIS A 50 20.18 8.39 0.33
CA HIS A 50 19.38 7.98 1.47
C HIS A 50 18.73 6.63 1.22
N ARG A 51 18.90 5.71 2.17
CA ARG A 51 18.16 4.46 2.20
C ARG A 51 16.70 4.71 2.51
N PHE A 52 15.81 4.06 1.79
CA PHE A 52 14.40 4.01 2.14
C PHE A 52 13.83 2.64 1.80
N ARG A 53 12.85 2.23 2.59
CA ARG A 53 12.13 0.97 2.35
C ARG A 53 10.96 1.23 1.42
N MET A 54 10.95 0.51 0.32
CA MET A 54 9.80 0.38 -0.55
C MET A 54 8.93 -0.75 -0.02
N LEU A 55 7.67 -0.45 0.29
CA LEU A 55 6.71 -1.42 0.81
C LEU A 55 6.26 -2.41 -0.26
N ALA A 56 5.86 -3.61 0.17
CA ALA A 56 5.18 -4.55 -0.70
C ALA A 56 3.77 -4.03 -1.04
N ILE A 57 3.30 -4.29 -2.26
CA ILE A 57 2.02 -3.85 -2.78
C ILE A 57 1.30 -5.06 -3.37
N TYR A 58 0.10 -5.30 -2.87
CA TYR A 58 -0.80 -6.36 -3.29
C TYR A 58 -2.08 -5.75 -3.84
N TRP A 59 -2.65 -6.32 -4.89
CA TRP A 59 -3.97 -5.96 -5.40
C TRP A 59 -4.90 -7.14 -5.29
N HIS A 60 -6.02 -6.95 -4.60
CA HIS A 60 -7.06 -7.95 -4.47
C HIS A 60 -8.21 -7.61 -5.43
N PRO A 61 -8.33 -8.32 -6.58
CA PRO A 61 -9.32 -7.98 -7.60
C PRO A 61 -10.75 -8.12 -7.08
N GLY A 62 -11.04 -9.17 -6.31
CA GLY A 62 -12.39 -9.40 -5.77
C GLY A 62 -12.86 -8.36 -4.75
N LEU A 63 -11.94 -7.62 -4.13
CA LEU A 63 -12.26 -6.53 -3.19
C LEU A 63 -12.08 -5.15 -3.83
N GLY A 64 -11.50 -5.08 -5.04
CA GLY A 64 -11.18 -3.82 -5.70
C GLY A 64 -10.24 -2.94 -4.86
N CYS A 65 -9.31 -3.53 -4.13
CA CYS A 65 -8.42 -2.80 -3.22
C CYS A 65 -6.94 -3.14 -3.41
N ILE A 66 -6.08 -2.19 -3.03
CA ILE A 66 -4.62 -2.34 -3.01
C ILE A 66 -4.18 -2.31 -1.54
N ILE A 67 -3.32 -3.22 -1.13
CA ILE A 67 -2.82 -3.33 0.25
C ILE A 67 -1.31 -3.07 0.22
N LYS A 68 -0.84 -2.16 1.09
CA LYS A 68 0.59 -1.91 1.28
C LYS A 68 1.06 -2.53 2.60
N VAL A 69 2.11 -3.35 2.51
CA VAL A 69 2.63 -4.13 3.64
C VAL A 69 4.12 -3.84 3.85
N ASP A 70 4.50 -3.63 5.10
CA ASP A 70 5.89 -3.65 5.55
C ASP A 70 6.23 -5.08 5.96
N ASN A 71 6.83 -5.84 5.04
CA ASN A 71 7.13 -7.26 5.27
C ASN A 71 8.15 -7.47 6.40
N GLU A 72 9.06 -6.51 6.63
CA GLU A 72 10.06 -6.66 7.69
C GLU A 72 9.44 -6.50 9.08
N LYS A 73 8.45 -5.61 9.21
CA LYS A 73 7.67 -5.44 10.45
C LYS A 73 6.44 -6.35 10.51
N ASN A 74 6.23 -7.20 9.51
CA ASN A 74 5.03 -8.01 9.33
C ASN A 74 3.73 -7.20 9.57
N MET A 75 3.63 -6.00 8.96
CA MET A 75 2.60 -5.01 9.29
C MET A 75 1.91 -4.45 8.04
N ALA A 76 0.58 -4.43 8.05
CA ALA A 76 -0.21 -3.72 7.06
C ALA A 76 -0.26 -2.22 7.37
N VAL A 77 0.19 -1.40 6.40
CA VAL A 77 0.42 0.03 6.58
C VAL A 77 -0.75 0.86 6.10
N THR A 78 -1.26 0.59 4.89
CA THR A 78 -2.42 1.30 4.32
C THR A 78 -3.12 0.44 3.26
N CYS A 79 -4.34 0.81 2.89
CA CYS A 79 -5.10 0.17 1.81
C CYS A 79 -5.65 1.24 0.86
N LEU A 80 -5.67 1.04 -0.45
CA LEU A 80 -6.28 1.95 -1.42
C LEU A 80 -7.49 1.26 -2.03
N SER A 81 -8.51 2.01 -2.44
CA SER A 81 -9.65 1.54 -3.22
C SER A 81 -9.94 2.51 -4.36
N TRP A 82 -10.96 2.25 -5.17
CA TRP A 82 -11.45 3.19 -6.19
C TRP A 82 -11.73 4.60 -5.64
N ARG A 83 -12.06 4.72 -4.34
CA ARG A 83 -12.26 6.03 -3.69
C ARG A 83 -10.99 6.90 -3.70
N ASN A 84 -9.81 6.29 -3.82
CA ASN A 84 -8.53 7.00 -3.94
C ASN A 84 -8.32 7.68 -5.31
N GLN A 85 -9.15 7.41 -6.32
CA GLN A 85 -8.95 7.92 -7.68
C GLN A 85 -9.07 9.45 -7.80
N ARG A 86 -9.64 10.14 -6.78
CA ARG A 86 -10.00 11.56 -6.81
C ARG A 86 -8.85 12.58 -6.82
N SER A 87 -7.60 12.23 -7.12
CA SER A 87 -6.49 13.20 -7.07
C SER A 87 -5.36 13.05 -8.08
N LEU A 88 -5.55 12.32 -9.19
CA LEU A 88 -4.71 12.55 -10.37
C LEU A 88 -5.28 13.74 -11.16
N SER A 89 -5.13 14.95 -10.63
CA SER A 89 -5.26 16.14 -11.47
C SER A 89 -4.25 16.00 -12.62
N ARG A 90 -4.69 16.34 -13.84
CA ARG A 90 -3.93 16.18 -15.10
C ARG A 90 -2.56 16.89 -15.12
N ASP A 91 -2.18 17.62 -14.08
CA ASP A 91 -0.97 18.43 -14.00
C ASP A 91 0.31 17.65 -13.69
N MET A 92 0.23 16.37 -13.30
CA MET A 92 1.42 15.54 -13.04
C MET A 92 2.09 14.98 -14.31
N CYS A 93 1.50 15.14 -15.49
CA CYS A 93 2.14 14.78 -16.76
C CYS A 93 2.93 15.96 -17.37
N LYS A 94 3.82 16.57 -16.57
CA LYS A 94 4.95 17.33 -17.11
C LYS A 94 6.22 16.53 -16.85
N ILE A 95 6.38 15.44 -17.61
CA ILE A 95 7.70 14.86 -17.84
C ILE A 95 8.48 15.93 -18.60
N ARG A 96 9.28 16.72 -17.89
CA ARG A 96 10.29 17.60 -18.51
C ARG A 96 11.26 16.67 -19.24
N ARG A 97 11.15 16.64 -20.57
CA ARG A 97 12.21 16.13 -21.45
C ARG A 97 13.40 17.07 -21.41
#